data_AF-A0A380DSN1-F1
#
_entry.id   AF-A0A380DSN1-F1
#
_cell.length_a   1.000
_cell.length_b   1.000
_cell.length_c   1.000
_cell.angle_alpha   90.00
_cell.angle_beta   90.00
_cell.angle_gamma   90.00
#
_symmetry.space_group_name_H-M   'P 1'
#
loop_
_entity.id
_entity.type
_entity.pdbx_description
1 polymer ?
#
loop_
_entity_poly.entity_id
_entity_poly.type
_entity_poly.pdbx_seq_one_letter_code
_entity_poly.pdbx_strand_id
1 'polypeptide(L)'
;MVDGKYEIRESKVISGTQFIIELLGVNADQFRQLFILPQGEFKRFLISNSREKQGILRTLFDSEKFEAIREILKEEVKKEKAQIENRYQQIDLLWQEIESFDDDKIKGLLEVATQQIDKVIENIPLLQARSKEILAFVNESKETAIKEYEIIERKH
;
A
#
# COMPACT_ATOMS: atom_id res chain seq x y z
N MET A 1 -41.58 -23.35 -9.73
CA MET A 1 -42.12 -24.72 -9.78
C MET A 1 -41.84 -25.38 -8.44
N VAL A 2 -42.89 -25.76 -7.73
CA VAL A 2 -42.81 -26.81 -6.71
C VAL A 2 -43.85 -27.82 -7.20
N ASP A 3 -43.45 -29.07 -7.46
CA ASP A 3 -44.36 -30.14 -7.87
C ASP A 3 -45.15 -29.97 -9.20
N GLY A 4 -44.54 -29.33 -10.21
CA GLY A 4 -45.09 -29.33 -11.58
C GLY A 4 -46.42 -28.59 -11.77
N LYS A 5 -46.92 -27.88 -10.75
CA LYS A 5 -48.09 -27.00 -10.83
C LYS A 5 -47.67 -25.54 -10.71
N TYR A 6 -48.34 -24.67 -11.47
CA TYR A 6 -48.15 -23.23 -11.37
C TYR A 6 -48.95 -22.69 -10.19
N GLU A 7 -48.26 -22.15 -9.20
CA GLU A 7 -48.88 -21.46 -8.06
C GLU A 7 -48.74 -19.95 -8.24
N ILE A 8 -49.81 -19.23 -7.92
CA ILE A 8 -49.80 -17.77 -7.90
C ILE A 8 -48.98 -17.34 -6.69
N ARG A 9 -47.85 -16.67 -6.94
CA ARG A 9 -46.99 -16.13 -5.89
C ARG A 9 -47.48 -14.78 -5.38
N GLU A 10 -47.92 -13.90 -6.27
CA GLU A 10 -48.44 -12.57 -5.95
C GLU A 10 -49.56 -12.18 -6.91
N SER A 11 -50.65 -11.61 -6.39
CA SER A 11 -51.84 -11.27 -7.17
C SER A 11 -52.06 -9.77 -7.36
N LYS A 12 -51.35 -8.92 -6.60
CA LYS A 12 -51.43 -7.45 -6.74
C LYS A 12 -50.19 -6.91 -7.43
N VAL A 13 -50.37 -5.89 -8.26
CA VAL A 13 -49.27 -5.29 -9.06
C VAL A 13 -48.13 -4.77 -8.18
N ILE A 14 -48.46 -4.11 -7.07
CA ILE A 14 -47.47 -3.52 -6.16
C ILE A 14 -46.67 -4.62 -5.46
N SER A 15 -47.33 -5.63 -4.89
CA SER A 15 -46.65 -6.73 -4.20
C SER A 15 -45.87 -7.63 -5.16
N GLY A 16 -46.38 -7.85 -6.37
CA GLY A 16 -45.64 -8.53 -7.44
C GLY A 16 -44.39 -7.76 -7.90
N THR A 17 -44.47 -6.43 -8.01
CA THR A 17 -43.31 -5.60 -8.35
C THR A 17 -42.24 -5.69 -7.27
N GLN A 18 -42.63 -5.57 -6.00
CA GLN A 18 -41.71 -5.70 -4.87
C GLN A 18 -41.07 -7.09 -4.81
N PHE A 19 -41.86 -8.15 -5.01
CA PHE A 19 -41.35 -9.52 -5.07
C PHE A 19 -40.29 -9.71 -6.17
N ILE A 20 -40.52 -9.14 -7.35
CA ILE A 20 -39.56 -9.19 -8.46
C ILE A 20 -38.27 -8.42 -8.11
N ILE A 21 -38.40 -7.26 -7.46
CA ILE A 21 -37.24 -6.47 -7.00
C ILE A 21 -36.43 -7.23 -5.95
N GLU A 22 -37.09 -7.88 -5.00
CA GLU A 22 -36.42 -8.68 -3.97
C GLU A 22 -35.73 -9.91 -4.57
N LEU A 23 -36.33 -10.52 -5.59
CA LEU A 23 -35.76 -11.68 -6.27
C LEU A 23 -34.56 -11.33 -7.15
N LEU A 24 -34.64 -10.23 -7.91
CA LEU A 24 -33.63 -9.82 -8.89
C LEU A 24 -32.60 -8.83 -8.32
N GLY A 25 -32.90 -8.20 -7.18
CA GLY A 25 -32.07 -7.18 -6.54
C GLY A 25 -32.07 -5.81 -7.23
N VAL A 26 -32.84 -5.64 -8.31
CA VAL A 26 -32.89 -4.43 -9.13
C VAL A 26 -34.31 -4.12 -9.58
N ASN A 27 -34.63 -2.83 -9.74
CA ASN A 27 -35.94 -2.39 -10.24
C ASN A 27 -36.03 -2.43 -11.78
N ALA A 28 -37.23 -2.28 -12.32
CA ALA A 28 -37.47 -2.39 -13.76
C ALA A 28 -36.66 -1.37 -14.59
N ASP A 29 -36.41 -0.17 -14.08
CA ASP A 29 -35.66 0.85 -14.81
C ASP A 29 -34.15 0.59 -14.74
N GLN A 30 -33.65 0.12 -13.60
CA GLN A 30 -32.29 -0.37 -13.44
C GLN A 30 -32.06 -1.61 -14.29
N PHE A 31 -32.99 -2.56 -14.30
CA PHE A 31 -32.96 -3.73 -15.17
C PHE A 31 -32.96 -3.33 -16.64
N ARG A 32 -33.73 -2.31 -17.02
CA ARG A 32 -33.73 -1.77 -18.39
C ARG A 32 -32.40 -1.08 -18.72
N GLN A 33 -31.79 -0.36 -17.80
CA GLN A 33 -30.43 0.16 -17.99
C GLN A 33 -29.38 -0.98 -18.07
N LEU A 34 -29.62 -2.09 -17.36
CA LEU A 34 -28.74 -3.27 -17.32
C LEU A 34 -28.88 -4.19 -18.56
N PHE A 35 -30.08 -4.28 -19.14
CA PHE A 35 -30.45 -5.29 -20.16
C PHE A 35 -31.05 -4.73 -21.46
N ILE A 36 -31.51 -3.46 -21.49
CA ILE A 36 -31.93 -2.82 -22.74
C ILE A 36 -30.70 -2.19 -23.38
N LEU A 37 -30.10 -2.99 -24.25
CA LEU A 37 -29.03 -2.54 -25.12
C LEU A 37 -29.50 -1.50 -26.14
N PRO A 38 -28.58 -0.68 -26.68
CA PRO A 38 -28.77 -0.12 -28.02
C PRO A 38 -29.08 -1.28 -28.97
N GLN A 39 -30.17 -1.18 -29.75
CA GLN A 39 -30.68 -2.26 -30.60
C GLN A 39 -29.54 -2.96 -31.39
N GLY A 40 -29.24 -4.21 -31.06
CA GLY A 40 -28.25 -5.04 -31.78
C GLY A 40 -27.24 -5.77 -30.89
N GLU A 41 -26.78 -5.14 -29.81
CA GLU A 41 -25.69 -5.68 -29.00
C GLU A 41 -26.12 -6.89 -28.13
N PHE A 42 -27.41 -7.07 -27.80
CA PHE A 42 -27.88 -8.22 -26.99
C PHE A 42 -27.79 -9.52 -27.76
N LYS A 43 -28.19 -9.45 -29.04
CA LYS A 43 -28.07 -10.57 -29.95
C LYS A 43 -26.61 -10.96 -30.05
N ARG A 44 -25.72 -9.98 -30.26
CA ARG A 44 -24.26 -10.16 -30.27
C ARG A 44 -23.75 -10.81 -28.98
N PHE A 45 -24.19 -10.34 -27.81
CA PHE A 45 -23.86 -10.92 -26.51
C PHE A 45 -24.23 -12.41 -26.42
N LEU A 46 -25.45 -12.81 -26.82
CA LEU A 46 -25.92 -14.21 -26.72
C LEU A 46 -25.09 -15.20 -27.56
N ILE A 47 -24.65 -14.80 -28.75
CA ILE A 47 -23.85 -15.62 -29.68
C ILE A 47 -22.33 -15.47 -29.53
N SER A 48 -21.87 -14.48 -28.78
CA SER A 48 -20.44 -14.19 -28.62
C SER A 48 -19.72 -15.15 -27.66
N ASN A 49 -18.41 -15.31 -27.88
CA ASN A 49 -17.57 -16.14 -27.01
C ASN A 49 -17.27 -15.44 -25.66
N SER A 50 -16.69 -16.14 -24.69
CA SER A 50 -16.49 -15.62 -23.32
C SER A 50 -15.72 -14.28 -23.27
N ARG A 51 -14.71 -14.12 -24.15
CA ARG A 51 -13.88 -12.90 -24.22
C ARG A 51 -14.68 -11.72 -24.79
N GLU A 52 -15.47 -11.96 -25.82
CA GLU A 52 -16.36 -10.95 -26.41
C GLU A 52 -17.49 -10.54 -25.47
N LYS A 53 -18.11 -11.50 -24.78
CA LYS A 53 -19.13 -11.24 -23.74
C LYS A 53 -18.58 -10.31 -22.67
N GLN A 54 -17.35 -10.53 -22.22
CA GLN A 54 -16.71 -9.71 -21.20
C GLN A 54 -16.48 -8.28 -21.69
N GLY A 55 -16.07 -8.08 -22.96
CA GLY A 55 -15.93 -6.76 -23.56
C GLY A 55 -17.27 -6.01 -23.67
N ILE A 56 -18.32 -6.68 -24.14
CA ILE A 56 -19.67 -6.12 -24.26
C ILE A 56 -20.23 -5.69 -22.90
N LEU A 57 -20.11 -6.53 -21.86
CA LEU A 57 -20.52 -6.17 -20.49
C LEU A 57 -19.69 -5.00 -19.95
N ARG A 58 -18.40 -4.90 -20.33
CA ARG A 58 -17.53 -3.82 -19.85
C ARG A 58 -18.03 -2.45 -20.31
N THR A 59 -18.38 -2.35 -21.59
CA THR A 59 -18.93 -1.15 -22.23
C THR A 59 -20.35 -0.83 -21.74
N LEU A 60 -21.22 -1.84 -21.60
CA LEU A 60 -22.60 -1.63 -21.13
C LEU A 60 -22.70 -1.13 -19.70
N PHE A 61 -21.80 -1.60 -18.83
CA PHE A 61 -21.80 -1.21 -17.42
C PHE A 61 -20.88 -0.01 -17.13
N ASP A 62 -20.35 0.65 -18.16
CA ASP A 62 -19.39 1.75 -18.03
C ASP A 62 -18.27 1.42 -17.02
N SER A 63 -17.84 0.16 -17.03
CA SER A 63 -16.93 -0.38 -16.01
C SER A 63 -15.46 -0.07 -16.30
N GLU A 64 -15.20 0.65 -17.38
CA GLU A 64 -13.88 1.18 -17.73
C GLU A 64 -13.33 2.10 -16.62
N LYS A 65 -14.21 2.86 -15.96
CA LYS A 65 -13.84 3.70 -14.82
C LYS A 65 -13.32 2.88 -13.64
N PHE A 66 -13.95 1.74 -13.34
CA PHE A 66 -13.50 0.85 -12.26
C PHE A 66 -12.16 0.18 -12.55
N GLU A 67 -11.87 -0.08 -13.82
CA GLU A 67 -10.60 -0.68 -14.22
C GLU A 67 -9.47 0.35 -14.23
N ALA A 68 -9.76 1.60 -14.63
CA ALA A 68 -8.83 2.70 -14.44
C ALA A 68 -8.50 2.92 -12.95
N ILE A 69 -9.51 2.93 -12.07
CA ILE A 69 -9.31 3.03 -10.62
C ILE A 69 -8.48 1.84 -10.11
N ARG A 70 -8.78 0.61 -10.55
CA ARG A 70 -8.04 -0.59 -10.15
C ARG A 70 -6.57 -0.48 -10.55
N GLU A 71 -6.26 -0.04 -11.77
CA GLU A 71 -4.88 0.04 -12.23
C GLU A 71 -4.11 1.15 -11.50
N ILE A 72 -4.76 2.29 -11.21
CA ILE A 72 -4.19 3.34 -10.37
C ILE A 72 -3.85 2.79 -8.98
N LEU A 73 -4.81 2.15 -8.30
CA LEU A 73 -4.60 1.57 -6.97
C LEU A 73 -3.49 0.51 -6.97
N LYS A 74 -3.42 -0.30 -8.01
CA LYS A 74 -2.38 -1.33 -8.16
C LYS A 74 -0.99 -0.72 -8.31
N GLU A 75 -0.85 0.33 -9.12
CA GLU A 75 0.42 1.04 -9.26
C GLU A 75 0.81 1.79 -7.98
N GLU A 76 -0.15 2.39 -7.27
CA GLU A 76 0.10 3.00 -5.95
C GLU A 76 0.59 1.97 -4.93
N VAL A 77 -0.10 0.82 -4.81
CA VAL A 77 0.33 -0.26 -3.91
C VAL A 77 1.73 -0.77 -4.26
N LYS A 78 2.02 -0.93 -5.56
CA LYS A 78 3.33 -1.36 -6.03
C LYS A 78 4.42 -0.34 -5.68
N LYS A 79 4.14 0.95 -5.88
CA LYS A 79 5.07 2.04 -5.53
C LYS A 79 5.32 2.09 -4.02
N GLU A 80 4.27 1.99 -3.21
CA GLU A 80 4.39 2.02 -1.75
C GLU A 80 5.21 0.83 -1.24
N LYS A 81 4.96 -0.38 -1.76
CA LYS A 81 5.76 -1.57 -1.43
C LYS A 81 7.23 -1.37 -1.75
N ALA A 82 7.56 -0.85 -2.93
CA ALA A 82 8.94 -0.57 -3.31
C ALA A 82 9.60 0.47 -2.39
N GLN A 83 8.85 1.49 -1.95
CA GLN A 83 9.36 2.46 -0.97
C GLN A 83 9.61 1.84 0.40
N ILE A 84 8.72 0.96 0.86
CA ILE A 84 8.89 0.23 2.12
C ILE A 84 10.14 -0.66 2.06
N GLU A 85 10.30 -1.45 1.00
CA GLU A 85 11.49 -2.29 0.80
C GLU A 85 12.79 -1.45 0.78
N ASN A 86 12.78 -0.30 0.10
CA ASN A 86 13.93 0.59 0.08
C ASN A 86 14.26 1.16 1.47
N ARG A 87 13.24 1.51 2.27
CA ARG A 87 13.44 1.98 3.66
C ARG A 87 14.03 0.88 4.54
N TYR A 88 13.57 -0.36 4.40
CA TYR A 88 14.17 -1.49 5.13
C TYR A 88 15.64 -1.69 4.77
N GLN A 89 15.98 -1.64 3.48
CA GLN A 89 17.38 -1.70 3.03
C GLN A 89 18.23 -0.56 3.61
N GLN A 90 17.69 0.66 3.68
CA GLN A 90 18.38 1.79 4.30
C GLN A 90 18.60 1.59 5.80
N ILE A 91 17.59 1.08 6.51
CA ILE A 91 17.71 0.77 7.94
C ILE A 91 18.81 -0.27 8.16
N ASP A 92 18.84 -1.35 7.37
CA ASP A 92 19.87 -2.39 7.50
C ASP A 92 21.28 -1.84 7.23
N LEU A 93 21.44 -0.99 6.21
CA LEU A 93 22.73 -0.36 5.90
C LEU A 93 23.19 0.55 7.05
N LEU A 94 22.30 1.40 7.56
CA LEU A 94 22.60 2.27 8.69
C LEU A 94 22.91 1.45 9.95
N TRP A 95 22.25 0.31 10.13
CA TRP A 95 22.52 -0.58 11.25
C TRP A 95 23.94 -1.18 11.18
N GLN A 96 24.34 -1.67 10.00
CA GLN A 96 25.70 -2.17 9.75
C GLN A 96 26.75 -1.08 9.94
N GLU A 97 26.45 0.16 9.54
CA GLU A 97 27.34 1.30 9.77
C GLU A 97 27.52 1.56 11.27
N ILE A 98 26.45 1.54 12.07
CA ILE A 98 26.53 1.72 13.53
C ILE A 98 27.31 0.57 14.18
N GLU A 99 27.11 -0.69 13.74
CA GLU A 99 27.87 -1.85 14.22
C GLU A 99 29.38 -1.74 13.94
N SER A 100 29.78 -0.98 12.92
CA SER A 100 31.19 -0.79 12.58
C SER A 100 31.92 0.19 13.52
N PHE A 101 31.21 0.95 14.36
CA PHE A 101 31.83 1.86 15.32
C PHE A 101 32.46 1.09 16.48
N ASP A 102 33.75 1.32 16.71
CA ASP A 102 34.49 0.75 17.83
C ASP A 102 34.28 1.58 19.12
N ASP A 103 33.04 1.62 19.62
CA ASP A 103 32.67 2.24 20.90
C ASP A 103 31.88 1.24 21.76
N ASP A 104 32.39 0.94 22.95
CA ASP A 104 31.81 -0.06 23.86
C ASP A 104 30.39 0.27 24.32
N LYS A 105 30.04 1.57 24.41
CA LYS A 105 28.67 1.97 24.76
C LYS A 105 27.73 1.78 23.56
N ILE A 106 28.18 2.06 22.34
CA ILE A 106 27.42 1.77 21.13
C ILE A 106 27.18 0.26 21.00
N LYS A 107 28.22 -0.57 21.17
CA LYS A 107 28.12 -2.03 21.14
C LYS A 107 27.12 -2.56 22.18
N GLY A 108 27.18 -2.07 23.43
CA GLY A 108 26.23 -2.46 24.47
C GLY A 108 24.78 -2.07 24.18
N LEU A 109 24.55 -0.92 23.53
CA LEU A 109 23.21 -0.50 23.11
C LEU A 109 22.65 -1.36 21.96
N LEU A 110 23.51 -1.82 21.05
CA LEU A 110 23.14 -2.70 19.93
C LEU A 110 22.84 -4.14 20.37
N GLU A 111 23.57 -4.67 21.36
CA GLU A 111 23.41 -6.03 21.88
C GLU A 111 22.05 -6.24 22.57
N VAL A 112 21.51 -5.19 23.21
CA VAL A 112 20.18 -5.19 23.82
C VAL A 112 19.06 -5.08 22.77
N ALA A 113 19.36 -4.43 21.64
CA ALA A 113 18.39 -4.09 20.61
C ALA A 113 18.19 -5.19 19.55
N THR A 114 19.20 -6.04 19.33
CA THR A 114 19.16 -7.14 18.34
C THR A 114 18.13 -8.24 18.65
N GLN A 115 17.57 -8.27 19.87
CA GLN A 115 16.55 -9.25 20.26
C GLN A 115 15.11 -8.73 20.15
N GLN A 116 14.86 -7.43 20.05
CA GLN A 116 13.50 -6.83 20.03
C GLN A 116 13.50 -5.47 19.28
N ILE A 117 12.81 -5.39 18.13
CA ILE A 117 12.71 -4.17 17.30
C ILE A 117 12.18 -2.96 18.10
N ASP A 118 11.25 -3.17 19.04
CA ASP A 118 10.70 -2.08 19.85
C ASP A 118 11.76 -1.43 20.75
N LYS A 119 12.72 -2.22 21.25
CA LYS A 119 13.84 -1.71 22.06
C LYS A 119 14.89 -0.97 21.22
N VAL A 120 14.97 -1.23 19.92
CA VAL A 120 15.80 -0.43 19.01
C VAL A 120 15.31 1.01 19.02
N ILE A 121 13.99 1.23 18.90
CA ILE A 121 13.38 2.56 18.88
C ILE A 121 13.67 3.31 20.18
N GLU A 122 13.59 2.64 21.33
CA GLU A 122 13.91 3.22 22.64
C GLU A 122 15.38 3.66 22.78
N ASN A 123 16.29 2.99 22.07
CA ASN A 123 17.73 3.28 22.15
C ASN A 123 18.20 4.33 21.12
N ILE A 124 17.41 4.65 20.09
CA ILE A 124 17.75 5.68 19.09
C ILE A 124 18.16 7.02 19.73
N PRO A 125 17.41 7.58 20.71
CA PRO A 125 17.80 8.85 21.35
C PRO A 125 19.15 8.77 22.08
N LEU A 126 19.46 7.63 22.69
CA LEU A 126 20.72 7.39 23.41
C LEU A 126 21.89 7.28 22.43
N LEU A 127 21.71 6.57 21.30
CA LEU A 127 22.68 6.50 20.22
C LEU A 127 22.95 7.89 19.62
N GLN A 128 21.91 8.69 19.39
CA GLN A 128 22.04 10.07 18.91
C GLN A 128 22.80 10.97 19.88
N ALA A 129 22.51 10.86 21.19
CA ALA A 129 23.23 11.62 22.21
C ALA A 129 24.72 11.24 22.23
N ARG A 130 25.02 9.93 22.21
CA ARG A 130 26.40 9.44 22.20
C ARG A 130 27.15 9.87 20.93
N SER A 131 26.51 9.82 19.77
CA SER A 131 27.07 10.32 18.51
C SER A 131 27.46 11.80 18.60
N LYS A 132 26.62 12.65 19.22
CA LYS A 132 26.93 14.07 19.45
C LYS A 132 28.12 14.27 20.39
N GLU A 133 28.22 13.48 21.45
CA GLU A 133 29.38 13.53 22.36
C GLU A 133 30.68 13.19 21.63
N ILE A 134 30.69 12.11 20.85
CA ILE A 134 31.84 11.69 20.06
C ILE A 134 32.23 12.78 19.06
N LEU A 135 31.25 13.37 18.35
CA LEU A 135 31.50 14.44 17.41
C LEU A 135 32.10 15.70 18.07
N ALA A 136 31.59 16.07 19.24
CA ALA A 136 32.12 17.20 20.01
C ALA A 136 33.58 16.94 20.43
N PHE A 137 33.87 15.74 20.95
CA PHE A 137 35.21 15.32 21.35
C PHE A 137 36.20 15.33 20.17
N VAL A 138 35.79 14.81 19.01
CA VAL A 138 36.64 14.80 17.81
C VAL A 138 36.93 16.22 17.31
N ASN A 139 35.94 17.11 17.35
CA ASN A 139 36.13 18.51 16.95
C ASN A 139 37.06 19.27 17.90
N GLU A 140 36.91 19.07 19.21
CA GLU A 140 37.81 19.67 20.21
C GLU A 140 39.25 19.16 20.07
N SER A 141 39.40 17.84 19.88
CA SER A 141 40.71 17.23 19.62
C SER A 141 41.36 17.78 18.36
N LYS A 142 40.57 17.95 17.29
CA LYS A 142 41.03 18.56 16.03
C LYS A 142 41.47 20.00 16.23
N GLU A 143 40.70 20.83 16.93
CA GLU A 143 41.08 22.21 17.22
C GLU A 143 42.36 22.31 18.04
N THR A 144 42.52 21.41 19.01
CA THR A 144 43.74 21.33 19.83
C THR A 144 44.95 20.99 18.97
N ALA A 145 44.84 19.95 18.13
CA ALA A 145 45.91 19.57 17.21
C ALA A 145 46.28 20.68 16.21
N ILE A 146 45.30 21.44 15.71
CA ILE A 146 45.55 22.60 14.83
C ILE A 146 46.32 23.69 15.57
N LYS A 147 45.91 24.03 16.80
CA LYS A 147 46.62 25.03 17.62
C LYS A 147 48.05 24.60 17.92
N GLU A 148 48.27 23.34 18.24
CA GLU A 148 49.62 22.78 18.47
C GLU A 148 50.49 22.88 17.21
N TYR A 149 49.94 22.55 16.04
CA TYR A 149 50.64 22.70 14.76
C TYR A 149 51.03 24.16 14.48
N GLU A 150 50.11 25.12 14.66
CA GLU A 150 50.40 26.55 14.47
C GLU A 150 51.48 27.07 15.43
N ILE A 151 51.52 26.56 16.67
CA ILE A 151 52.57 26.92 17.64
C ILE A 151 53.94 26.38 17.20
N ILE A 152 53.98 25.18 16.61
CA ILE A 152 55.22 24.59 16.09
C ILE A 152 55.71 25.36 14.86
N GLU A 153 54.82 25.73 13.93
CA GLU A 153 55.18 26.54 12.75
C GLU A 153 55.73 27.92 13.12
N ARG A 154 55.14 28.61 14.12
CA ARG A 154 55.62 29.94 14.55
C ARG A 154 56.94 29.92 15.32
N LYS A 155 57.42 28.74 15.74
CA LYS A 155 58.72 28.57 16.42
C LYS A 155 59.88 28.29 15.46
N HIS A 156 59.61 28.10 14.17
CA HIS A 156 60.58 27.98 13.10
C HIS A 156 60.75 29.29 12.33
#